data_AF-A0A6A3GS71-F1
#
_entry.id   AF-A0A6A3GS71-F1
#
_cell.length_a   1.000
_cell.length_b   1.000
_cell.length_c   1.000
_cell.angle_alpha   90.00
_cell.angle_beta   90.00
_cell.angle_gamma   90.00
#
_symmetry.space_group_name_H-M   'P 1'
#
loop_
_entity.id
_entity.type
_entity.pdbx_description
1 polymer ?
#
loop_
_entity_poly.entity_id
_entity_poly.type
_entity_poly.pdbx_seq_one_letter_code
_entity_poly.pdbx_strand_id
1 'polypeptide(L)'
;MQGDKPRSDASPTACNCATTAPVVQSCRDVVVEAHSLAGCFYNWYTLELWHTATQKKQQFARADLKASINIMIIAAGRDLDVPLAPLDPEGVAYRLWKQAVWTLAEDLDGKANTVLGNIDGKGRSRTAGSLRKRWRKLRVNHRPAYDALCSTFIMRKASGAIVDRCTPDSHQWK
;
A
#
# COMPACT_ATOMS: atom_id res chain seq x y z
N MET A 1 -22.46 -70.23 -38.99
CA MET A 1 -22.56 -68.76 -39.17
C MET A 1 -22.42 -68.13 -37.80
N GLN A 2 -21.31 -67.41 -37.58
CA GLN A 2 -20.94 -66.60 -36.39
C GLN A 2 -21.01 -67.30 -35.01
N GLY A 3 -20.03 -67.21 -34.11
CA GLY A 3 -18.82 -66.42 -34.05
C GLY A 3 -18.18 -66.62 -32.66
N ASP A 4 -16.86 -66.55 -32.63
CA ASP A 4 -15.93 -66.84 -31.53
C ASP A 4 -16.03 -65.99 -30.24
N LYS A 5 -15.92 -66.71 -29.11
CA LYS A 5 -14.94 -66.57 -27.99
C LYS A 5 -14.87 -65.25 -27.15
N PRO A 6 -14.14 -65.21 -26.00
CA PRO A 6 -14.67 -64.81 -24.69
C PRO A 6 -13.91 -63.60 -24.10
N ARG A 7 -14.20 -63.21 -22.84
CA ARG A 7 -13.30 -62.55 -21.86
C ARG A 7 -14.16 -62.04 -20.69
N SER A 8 -13.92 -62.43 -19.44
CA SER A 8 -12.76 -62.23 -18.54
C SER A 8 -13.16 -61.22 -17.46
N ASP A 9 -13.23 -61.72 -16.22
CA ASP A 9 -13.22 -60.92 -15.00
C ASP A 9 -11.98 -60.01 -14.95
N ALA A 10 -12.20 -58.72 -14.66
CA ALA A 10 -11.31 -57.88 -13.88
C ALA A 10 -11.98 -56.52 -13.63
N SER A 11 -12.29 -56.23 -12.36
CA SER A 11 -12.43 -54.86 -11.88
C SER A 11 -11.12 -54.10 -12.07
N PRO A 12 -11.20 -52.80 -12.39
CA PRO A 12 -10.37 -51.85 -11.65
C PRO A 12 -11.12 -50.56 -11.27
N THR A 13 -11.10 -50.32 -9.96
CA THR A 13 -10.79 -49.06 -9.27
C THR A 13 -10.77 -47.76 -10.09
N ALA A 14 -11.70 -46.87 -9.69
CA ALA A 14 -11.66 -45.41 -9.65
C ALA A 14 -10.69 -44.64 -10.58
N CYS A 15 -11.26 -43.85 -11.48
CA CYS A 15 -10.62 -42.64 -12.02
C CYS A 15 -11.58 -41.45 -11.81
N ASN A 16 -11.41 -40.78 -10.68
CA ASN A 16 -12.01 -39.47 -10.43
C ASN A 16 -11.30 -38.45 -11.32
N CYS A 17 -11.81 -38.23 -12.54
CA CYS A 17 -11.42 -37.05 -13.33
C CYS A 17 -12.10 -35.81 -12.73
N ALA A 18 -11.52 -35.28 -11.66
CA ALA A 18 -11.78 -33.92 -11.24
C ALA A 18 -11.33 -33.00 -12.37
N THR A 19 -12.31 -32.42 -13.08
CA THR A 19 -12.07 -31.28 -13.96
C THR A 19 -11.47 -30.19 -13.10
N THR A 20 -10.16 -29.98 -13.22
CA THR A 20 -9.47 -28.82 -12.67
C THR A 20 -10.02 -27.59 -13.38
N ALA A 21 -11.09 -27.03 -12.82
CA ALA A 21 -11.43 -25.64 -13.04
C ALA A 21 -10.15 -24.82 -12.82
N PRO A 22 -9.84 -23.84 -13.67
CA PRO A 22 -8.72 -22.95 -13.39
C PRO A 22 -8.94 -22.42 -11.98
N VAL A 23 -7.93 -22.59 -11.12
CA VAL A 23 -7.87 -21.93 -9.83
C VAL A 23 -7.99 -20.45 -10.15
N VAL A 24 -9.22 -19.94 -10.08
CA VAL A 24 -9.49 -18.53 -9.93
C VAL A 24 -8.75 -18.22 -8.67
N GLN A 25 -7.56 -17.65 -8.84
CA GLN A 25 -6.73 -17.17 -7.77
C GLN A 25 -7.62 -16.15 -7.07
N SER A 26 -8.28 -16.63 -6.01
CA SER A 26 -9.11 -15.84 -5.13
C SER A 26 -8.20 -14.69 -4.74
N CYS A 27 -8.46 -13.53 -5.34
CA CYS A 27 -7.78 -12.29 -5.04
C CYS A 27 -7.99 -12.12 -3.55
N ARG A 28 -6.99 -12.57 -2.78
CA ARG A 28 -7.00 -12.54 -1.34
C ARG A 28 -7.36 -11.10 -0.98
N ASP A 29 -8.54 -10.97 -0.38
CA ASP A 29 -9.14 -9.77 0.22
C ASP A 29 -8.23 -9.22 1.32
N VAL A 30 -7.01 -8.84 0.97
CA VAL A 30 -6.01 -8.41 1.91
C VAL A 30 -5.62 -7.02 1.49
N VAL A 31 -6.48 -6.07 1.86
CA VAL A 31 -5.92 -4.84 2.40
C VAL A 31 -5.08 -5.32 3.58
N VAL A 32 -3.77 -5.50 3.37
CA VAL A 32 -2.88 -5.87 4.47
C VAL A 32 -3.05 -4.74 5.49
N GLU A 33 -3.69 -5.05 6.62
CA GLU A 33 -3.79 -4.15 7.76
C GLU A 33 -2.39 -3.97 8.35
N ALA A 34 -1.54 -3.21 7.66
CA ALA A 34 -0.42 -2.59 8.32
C ALA A 34 -1.01 -1.61 9.33
N HIS A 35 -0.97 -1.98 10.60
CA HIS A 35 -1.45 -1.10 11.67
C HIS A 35 -0.50 0.08 11.91
N SER A 36 0.77 0.00 11.48
CA SER A 36 1.76 1.06 11.61
C SER A 36 1.76 2.03 10.42
N LEU A 37 2.25 3.25 10.65
CA LEU A 37 2.37 4.27 9.61
C LEU A 37 3.39 3.89 8.54
N ALA A 38 4.59 3.45 8.95
CA ALA A 38 5.59 2.95 8.00
C ALA A 38 5.06 1.75 7.19
N GLY A 39 4.36 0.81 7.85
CA GLY A 39 3.76 -0.33 7.16
C GLY A 39 2.68 0.09 6.15
N CYS A 40 1.88 1.11 6.47
CA CYS A 40 0.89 1.67 5.55
C CYS A 40 1.56 2.18 4.26
N PHE A 41 2.63 2.97 4.40
CA PHE A 41 3.41 3.47 3.27
C PHE A 41 4.04 2.33 2.46
N TYR A 42 4.72 1.40 3.14
CA TYR A 42 5.37 0.26 2.50
C TYR A 42 4.39 -0.62 1.72
N ASN A 43 3.24 -0.96 2.30
CA ASN A 43 2.24 -1.80 1.66
C ASN A 43 1.59 -1.11 0.46
N TRP A 44 1.41 0.22 0.51
CA TRP A 44 0.87 0.97 -0.61
C TRP A 44 1.67 0.73 -1.89
N TYR A 45 3.00 0.78 -1.79
CA TYR A 45 3.91 0.56 -2.91
C TYR A 45 4.12 -0.91 -3.24
N THR A 46 4.40 -1.76 -2.25
CA THR A 46 4.79 -3.15 -2.51
C THR A 46 3.63 -4.07 -2.89
N LEU A 47 2.39 -3.66 -2.62
CA LEU A 47 1.18 -4.40 -2.99
C LEU A 47 0.32 -3.64 -4.01
N GLU A 48 0.85 -2.54 -4.55
CA GLU A 48 0.19 -1.69 -5.54
C GLU A 48 -1.26 -1.38 -5.17
N LEU A 49 -1.49 -0.95 -3.92
CA LEU A 49 -2.84 -0.81 -3.36
C LEU A 49 -3.71 0.23 -4.09
N TRP A 50 -3.11 1.01 -5.00
CA TRP A 50 -3.86 1.84 -5.94
C TRP A 50 -4.66 1.02 -6.96
N HIS A 51 -4.21 -0.16 -7.38
CA HIS A 51 -4.89 -1.03 -8.36
C HIS A 51 -5.88 -2.03 -7.74
N THR A 52 -5.65 -2.51 -6.52
CA THR A 52 -6.29 -3.72 -5.98
C THR A 52 -7.68 -3.53 -5.33
N ALA A 53 -8.20 -2.31 -5.21
CA ALA A 53 -9.49 -2.04 -4.54
C ALA A 53 -10.66 -1.88 -5.53
N THR A 54 -11.12 -2.99 -6.11
CA THR A 54 -12.25 -2.98 -7.08
C THR A 54 -13.62 -2.98 -6.39
N GLN A 55 -13.72 -3.42 -5.12
CA GLN A 55 -14.98 -3.42 -4.36
C GLN A 55 -15.20 -2.15 -3.53
N LYS A 56 -16.46 -1.71 -3.39
CA LYS A 56 -16.85 -0.46 -2.70
C LYS A 56 -16.29 -0.32 -1.27
N LYS A 57 -16.29 -1.40 -0.48
CA LYS A 57 -15.74 -1.41 0.89
C LYS A 57 -14.22 -1.21 0.90
N GLN A 58 -13.53 -1.82 -0.07
CA GLN A 58 -12.08 -1.70 -0.22
C GLN A 58 -11.67 -0.31 -0.73
N GLN A 59 -12.52 0.35 -1.52
CA GLN A 59 -12.28 1.72 -1.99
C GLN A 59 -12.19 2.73 -0.84
N PHE A 60 -13.04 2.60 0.19
CA PHE A 60 -12.95 3.45 1.38
C PHE A 60 -11.68 3.20 2.19
N ALA A 61 -11.30 1.94 2.38
CA ALA A 61 -10.04 1.58 3.03
C ALA A 61 -8.83 2.14 2.25
N ARG A 62 -8.86 2.07 0.91
CA ARG A 62 -7.84 2.66 0.03
C ARG A 62 -7.76 4.17 0.18
N ALA A 63 -8.91 4.87 0.20
CA ALA A 63 -8.95 6.31 0.36
C ALA A 63 -8.39 6.74 1.73
N ASP A 64 -8.73 6.01 2.79
CA ASP A 64 -8.23 6.24 4.14
C ASP A 64 -6.73 5.99 4.25
N LEU A 65 -6.22 4.94 3.61
CA LEU A 65 -4.81 4.63 3.54
C LEU A 65 -4.04 5.72 2.78
N LYS A 66 -4.53 6.10 1.59
CA LYS A 66 -4.00 7.20 0.80
C LYS A 66 -3.94 8.47 1.64
N ALA A 67 -5.02 8.83 2.35
CA ALA A 67 -5.03 10.01 3.20
C ALA A 67 -3.93 9.97 4.29
N SER A 68 -3.73 8.82 4.94
CA SER A 68 -2.69 8.66 5.95
C SER A 68 -1.27 8.80 5.39
N ILE A 69 -0.99 8.23 4.21
CA ILE A 69 0.30 8.36 3.52
C ILE A 69 0.57 9.81 3.16
N ASN A 70 -0.42 10.52 2.63
CA ASN A 70 -0.25 11.92 2.27
C ASN A 70 0.00 12.81 3.50
N ILE A 71 -0.68 12.54 4.62
CA ILE A 71 -0.38 13.23 5.88
C ILE A 71 1.07 12.98 6.29
N MET A 72 1.60 11.76 6.17
CA MET A 72 3.00 11.48 6.48
C MET A 72 3.96 12.29 5.59
N ILE A 73 3.73 12.30 4.28
CA ILE A 73 4.59 13.02 3.33
C ILE A 73 4.58 14.53 3.62
N ILE A 74 3.39 15.11 3.82
CA ILE A 74 3.24 16.53 4.14
C ILE A 74 3.93 16.86 5.47
N ALA A 75 3.64 16.09 6.52
CA ALA A 75 4.14 16.37 7.86
C ALA A 75 5.65 16.12 8.01
N ALA A 76 6.21 15.16 7.27
CA ALA A 76 7.64 14.87 7.33
C ALA A 76 8.50 16.05 6.82
N GLY A 77 7.93 16.93 5.99
CA GLY A 77 8.58 18.18 5.59
C GLY A 77 9.94 17.98 4.92
N ARG A 78 10.13 16.87 4.21
CA ARG A 78 11.37 16.50 3.50
C ARG A 78 11.10 16.26 2.02
N ASP A 79 12.17 16.31 1.24
CA ASP A 79 12.16 15.88 -0.15
C ASP A 79 11.98 14.37 -0.20
N LEU A 80 11.32 13.86 -1.24
CA LEU A 80 10.91 12.47 -1.35
C LEU A 80 11.06 12.01 -2.78
N ASP A 81 11.73 10.87 -2.96
CA ASP A 81 11.81 10.16 -4.23
C ASP A 81 11.44 8.70 -3.97
N VAL A 82 10.28 8.29 -4.46
CA VAL A 82 9.89 6.87 -4.46
C VAL A 82 10.42 6.26 -5.75
N PRO A 83 11.41 5.35 -5.67
CA PRO A 83 12.01 4.74 -6.84
C PRO A 83 11.00 3.84 -7.55
N LEU A 84 11.10 3.75 -8.89
CA LEU A 84 10.28 2.83 -9.68
C LEU A 84 10.52 1.38 -9.23
N ALA A 85 9.44 0.59 -9.16
CA ALA A 85 9.54 -0.83 -8.85
C ALA A 85 10.27 -1.57 -10.00
N PRO A 86 11.30 -2.39 -9.69
CA PRO A 86 11.94 -3.24 -10.69
C PRO A 86 10.96 -4.25 -11.31
N LEU A 87 11.14 -4.56 -12.60
CA LEU A 87 10.25 -5.44 -13.36
C LEU A 87 10.30 -6.91 -12.91
N ASP A 88 11.43 -7.36 -12.35
CA ASP A 88 11.63 -8.74 -11.87
C ASP A 88 11.33 -8.82 -10.36
N PRO A 89 10.17 -9.35 -9.94
CA PRO A 89 9.75 -9.36 -8.55
C PRO A 89 10.57 -10.33 -7.67
N GLU A 90 11.28 -11.29 -8.25
CA GLU A 90 12.10 -12.27 -7.52
C GLU A 90 13.59 -11.91 -7.51
N GLY A 91 13.96 -10.91 -8.33
CA GLY A 91 15.31 -10.42 -8.47
C GLY A 91 15.85 -9.72 -7.21
N VAL A 92 17.18 -9.69 -7.12
CA VAL A 92 17.91 -8.93 -6.09
C VAL A 92 17.50 -7.45 -6.11
N ALA A 93 17.32 -6.88 -7.30
CA ALA A 93 16.90 -5.49 -7.48
C ALA A 93 15.56 -5.18 -6.78
N TYR A 94 14.57 -6.07 -6.90
CA TYR A 94 13.27 -5.88 -6.22
C TYR A 94 13.38 -5.98 -4.71
N ARG A 95 14.23 -6.89 -4.19
CA ARG A 95 14.51 -6.96 -2.74
C ARG A 95 15.15 -5.67 -2.22
N LEU A 96 16.14 -5.13 -2.94
CA LEU A 96 16.77 -3.85 -2.61
C LEU A 96 15.77 -2.68 -2.69
N TRP A 97 14.90 -2.70 -3.69
CA TRP A 97 13.82 -1.71 -3.81
C TRP A 97 12.87 -1.75 -2.62
N LYS A 98 12.40 -2.94 -2.19
CA LYS A 98 11.57 -3.08 -0.99
C LYS A 98 12.27 -2.54 0.26
N GLN A 99 13.56 -2.81 0.41
CA GLN A 99 14.35 -2.25 1.53
C GLN A 99 14.40 -0.72 1.46
N ALA A 100 14.67 -0.14 0.29
CA ALA A 100 14.69 1.32 0.12
C ALA A 100 13.33 1.96 0.44
N VAL A 101 12.22 1.36 -0.01
CA VAL A 101 10.86 1.79 0.31
C VAL A 101 10.59 1.69 1.81
N TRP A 102 11.03 0.61 2.47
CA TRP A 102 10.89 0.44 3.91
C TRP A 102 11.67 1.51 4.70
N THR A 103 12.94 1.74 4.36
CA THR A 103 13.75 2.78 4.99
C THR A 103 13.14 4.17 4.81
N LEU A 104 12.60 4.46 3.62
CA LEU A 104 11.87 5.70 3.37
C LEU A 104 10.61 5.81 4.26
N ALA A 105 9.87 4.72 4.40
CA ALA A 105 8.67 4.66 5.23
C ALA A 105 8.97 4.96 6.72
N GLU A 106 10.06 4.41 7.26
CA GLU A 106 10.50 4.65 8.64
C GLU A 106 10.96 6.09 8.86
N ASP A 107 11.73 6.66 7.92
CA ASP A 107 12.15 8.06 7.99
C ASP A 107 10.94 9.01 7.97
N LEU A 108 9.96 8.75 7.10
CA LEU A 108 8.71 9.52 7.03
C LEU A 108 7.88 9.41 8.31
N ASP A 109 7.69 8.20 8.86
CA ASP A 109 6.99 7.99 10.13
C ASP A 109 7.67 8.79 11.25
N GLY A 110 9.00 8.64 11.38
CA GLY A 110 9.79 9.33 12.39
C GLY A 110 9.67 10.85 12.29
N LYS A 111 9.95 11.41 11.10
CA LYS A 111 9.91 12.86 10.88
C LYS A 111 8.52 13.44 11.03
N ALA A 112 7.50 12.80 10.46
CA ALA A 112 6.12 13.24 10.62
C ALA A 112 5.74 13.28 12.11
N ASN A 113 6.04 12.22 12.86
CA ASN A 113 5.72 12.20 14.29
C ASN A 113 6.48 13.25 15.11
N THR A 114 7.75 13.51 14.79
CA THR A 114 8.55 14.58 15.42
C THR A 114 7.96 15.95 15.12
N VAL A 115 7.72 16.28 13.85
CA VAL A 115 7.16 17.57 13.44
C VAL A 115 5.78 17.81 14.06
N LEU A 116 4.89 16.81 14.00
CA LEU A 116 3.57 16.93 14.60
C LEU A 116 3.63 17.03 16.13
N GLY A 117 4.57 16.32 16.77
CA GLY A 117 4.85 16.40 18.20
C GLY A 117 5.26 17.79 18.65
N ASN A 118 6.12 18.44 17.88
CA ASN A 118 6.56 19.81 18.15
C ASN A 118 5.43 20.84 18.03
N ILE A 119 4.40 20.57 17.21
CA ILE A 119 3.28 21.49 17.01
C ILE A 119 2.23 21.38 18.13
N ASP A 120 1.84 20.15 18.49
CA ASP A 120 0.71 19.92 19.39
C ASP A 120 1.09 19.35 20.77
N GLY A 121 2.39 19.15 21.03
CA GLY A 121 2.93 18.63 22.28
C GLY A 121 2.59 17.16 22.57
N LYS A 122 2.03 16.41 21.60
CA LYS A 122 1.62 15.02 21.81
C LYS A 122 2.68 14.03 21.37
N GLY A 123 2.60 12.84 21.97
CA GLY A 123 3.37 11.67 21.56
C GLY A 123 3.02 11.15 20.16
N ARG A 124 3.65 10.04 19.79
CA ARG A 124 3.57 9.46 18.44
C ARG A 124 2.16 8.96 18.10
N SER A 125 1.72 9.24 16.88
CA SER A 125 0.61 8.54 16.24
C SER A 125 1.10 7.20 15.73
N ARG A 126 0.64 6.09 16.33
CA ARG A 126 1.09 4.74 15.96
C ARG A 126 0.32 4.16 14.78
N THR A 127 -0.91 4.63 14.55
CA THR A 127 -1.81 4.09 13.54
C THR A 127 -2.29 5.14 12.56
N ALA A 128 -2.64 4.69 11.35
CA ALA A 128 -3.24 5.52 10.31
C ALA A 128 -4.46 6.33 10.82
N GLY A 129 -5.37 5.68 11.56
CA GLY A 129 -6.54 6.32 12.14
C GLY A 129 -6.20 7.39 13.19
N SER A 130 -5.23 7.11 14.06
CA SER A 130 -4.78 8.10 15.06
C SER A 130 -4.15 9.33 14.40
N LEU A 131 -3.36 9.13 13.34
CA LEU A 131 -2.75 10.20 12.56
C LEU A 131 -3.81 11.06 11.88
N ARG A 132 -4.81 10.46 11.21
CA ARG A 132 -5.92 11.20 10.58
C ARG A 132 -6.71 12.02 11.60
N LYS A 133 -6.96 11.48 12.80
CA LYS A 133 -7.65 12.21 13.87
C LYS A 133 -6.79 13.38 14.38
N ARG A 134 -5.49 13.18 14.54
CA ARG A 134 -4.54 14.24 14.94
C ARG A 134 -4.46 15.34 13.88
N TRP A 135 -4.35 14.99 12.61
CA TRP A 135 -4.32 15.92 11.48
C TRP A 135 -5.57 16.82 11.42
N ARG A 136 -6.76 16.23 11.61
CA ARG A 136 -8.01 17.01 11.72
C ARG A 136 -8.01 17.98 12.89
N LYS A 137 -7.46 17.60 14.04
CA LYS A 137 -7.32 18.48 15.21
C LYS A 137 -6.31 19.60 14.96
N LEU A 138 -5.19 19.32 14.30
CA LEU A 138 -4.20 20.33 13.93
C LEU A 138 -4.80 21.42 13.05
N ARG A 139 -5.62 21.05 12.07
CA ARG A 139 -6.32 22.01 11.20
C ARG A 139 -7.20 22.98 11.99
N VAL A 140 -7.80 22.55 13.10
CA VAL A 140 -8.70 23.38 13.91
C VAL A 140 -7.92 24.17 14.97
N ASN A 141 -7.04 23.50 15.70
CA ASN A 141 -6.42 24.05 16.92
C ASN A 141 -5.06 24.71 16.65
N HIS A 142 -4.40 24.37 15.55
CA HIS A 142 -3.05 24.84 15.20
C HIS A 142 -3.02 25.27 13.72
N ARG A 143 -4.05 26.03 13.30
CA ARG A 143 -4.29 26.37 11.89
C ARG A 143 -3.08 27.00 11.17
N PRO A 144 -2.36 27.98 11.74
CA PRO A 144 -1.19 28.55 11.07
C PRO A 144 -0.09 27.52 10.77
N ALA A 145 0.21 26.64 11.72
CA ALA A 145 1.20 25.58 11.53
C ALA A 145 0.74 24.54 10.51
N TYR A 146 -0.55 24.19 10.52
CA TYR A 146 -1.17 23.32 9.53
C TYR A 146 -1.03 23.90 8.10
N ASP A 147 -1.35 25.19 7.93
CA ASP A 147 -1.28 25.86 6.64
C ASP A 147 0.17 25.99 6.16
N ALA A 148 1.14 26.20 7.06
CA ALA A 148 2.57 26.21 6.75
C ALA A 148 3.06 24.84 6.23
N LEU A 149 2.65 23.74 6.87
CA LEU A 149 2.97 22.39 6.39
C LEU A 149 2.43 22.15 4.98
N CYS A 150 1.17 22.51 4.73
CA CYS A 150 0.55 22.36 3.42
C CYS A 150 1.24 23.23 2.35
N SER A 151 1.55 24.47 2.68
CA SER A 151 2.23 25.41 1.76
C SER A 151 3.62 24.91 1.39
N THR A 152 4.38 24.43 2.38
CA THR A 152 5.73 23.89 2.15
C THR A 152 5.68 22.64 1.27
N PHE A 153 4.69 21.77 1.48
CA PHE A 153 4.47 20.62 0.61
C PHE A 153 4.17 21.04 -0.83
N ILE A 154 3.27 22.01 -1.04
CA ILE A 154 2.94 22.52 -2.39
C ILE A 154 4.19 23.06 -3.09
N MET A 155 5.02 23.85 -2.39
CA MET A 155 6.26 24.38 -2.96
C MET A 155 7.23 23.27 -3.37
N ARG A 156 7.46 22.27 -2.50
CA ARG A 156 8.34 21.12 -2.83
C ARG A 156 7.82 20.31 -4.01
N LYS A 157 6.51 20.15 -4.09
CA LYS A 157 5.89 19.44 -5.21
C LYS A 157 6.07 20.21 -6.52
N ALA A 158 5.84 21.53 -6.49
CA ALA A 158 6.03 22.39 -7.66
C ALA A 158 7.50 22.43 -8.12
N SER A 159 8.47 22.30 -7.21
CA SER A 159 9.89 22.23 -7.54
C SER A 159 10.38 20.84 -7.97
N GLY A 160 9.52 19.83 -7.98
CA GLY A 160 9.92 18.44 -8.28
C GLY A 160 10.71 17.76 -7.16
N ALA A 161 10.70 18.29 -5.93
CA ALA A 161 11.36 17.69 -4.78
C ALA A 161 10.54 16.55 -4.14
N ILE A 162 9.27 16.39 -4.54
CA ILE A 162 8.42 15.24 -4.19
C ILE A 162 8.09 14.50 -5.49
N VAL A 163 8.69 13.33 -5.67
CA VAL A 163 8.52 12.47 -6.84
C VAL A 163 8.04 11.10 -6.39
N ASP A 164 6.92 10.66 -6.95
CA ASP A 164 6.44 9.30 -6.83
C ASP A 164 6.48 8.66 -8.23
N ARG A 165 7.47 7.81 -8.48
CA ARG A 165 7.62 7.15 -9.79
C ARG A 165 6.80 5.87 -9.91
N CYS A 166 6.18 5.40 -8.83
CA CYS A 166 5.44 4.14 -8.79
C CYS A 166 3.96 4.34 -9.08
N THR A 167 3.35 5.38 -8.51
CA THR A 167 1.90 5.57 -8.64
C THR A 167 1.56 6.35 -9.90
N PRO A 168 0.52 5.94 -10.66
CA PRO A 168 0.02 6.74 -11.78
C PRO A 168 -0.40 8.15 -11.31
N ASP A 169 -0.24 9.17 -12.14
CA ASP A 169 -0.59 10.57 -11.82
C ASP A 169 -2.04 10.75 -11.33
N SER A 170 -2.96 9.92 -11.81
CA SER A 170 -4.37 9.90 -11.35
C SER A 170 -4.53 9.44 -9.90
N HIS A 171 -3.56 8.68 -9.40
CA HIS A 171 -3.51 8.11 -8.06
C HIS A 171 -2.50 8.81 -7.15
N GLN A 172 -1.63 9.64 -7.71
CA GLN A 172 -0.83 10.60 -6.93
C GLN A 172 -1.74 11.62 -6.23
N TRP A 173 -1.18 12.31 -5.24
CA TRP A 173 -1.84 13.48 -4.67
C TRP A 173 -1.87 14.58 -5.72
N LYS A 174 -2.87 15.46 -5.69
CA LYS A 174 -2.89 16.71 -6.47
C LYS A 174 -2.80 17.87 -5.50
#